data_AF-A0A432SJN7-F1
#
_entry.id   AF-A0A432SJN7-F1
#
_cell.length_a   1.000
_cell.length_b   1.000
_cell.length_c   1.000
_cell.angle_alpha   90.00
_cell.angle_beta   90.00
_cell.angle_gamma   90.00
#
_symmetry.space_group_name_H-M   'P 1'
#
loop_
_entity.id
_entity.type
_entity.pdbx_description
1 polymer ?
#
loop_
_entity_poly.entity_id
_entity_poly.type
_entity_poly.pdbx_seq_one_letter_code
_entity_poly.pdbx_strand_id
1 'polypeptide(L)'
;RTNNKLMSVQLIKPSDIAYLYPGQKAIVKFTAYDFAIYGGLTGKVTYISSDTIVDEEGETYYLVRIKTDENHLVKDGKRYEIIVGMVANVDIVTGKKTVMDFILKPILKVKQGALRER
;
A
#
# COMPACT_ATOMS: atom_id res chain seq x y z
N ARG A 1 -8.22 -22.09 17.23
CA ARG A 1 -8.35 -21.25 16.01
C ARG A 1 -6.95 -21.04 15.47
N THR A 2 -6.53 -21.80 14.45
CA THR A 2 -5.16 -21.72 13.90
C THR A 2 -4.98 -20.36 13.22
N ASN A 3 -4.01 -19.59 13.70
CA ASN A 3 -3.80 -18.19 13.32
C ASN A 3 -3.02 -18.14 11.97
N ASN A 4 -3.64 -18.61 10.88
CA ASN A 4 -3.03 -18.76 9.55
C ASN A 4 -2.82 -17.44 8.78
N LYS A 5 -2.60 -16.33 9.48
CA LYS A 5 -2.50 -15.00 8.87
C LYS A 5 -1.13 -14.42 9.15
N LEU A 6 -0.43 -13.99 8.11
CA LEU A 6 0.85 -13.32 8.24
C LEU A 6 0.64 -11.81 8.24
N MET A 7 1.52 -11.13 8.97
CA MET A 7 1.60 -9.68 8.95
C MET A 7 2.88 -9.31 8.22
N SER A 8 2.73 -8.58 7.12
CA SER A 8 3.84 -7.97 6.40
C SER A 8 3.87 -6.48 6.73
N VAL A 9 5.07 -5.95 6.90
CA VAL A 9 5.31 -4.52 7.18
C VAL A 9 6.00 -3.93 5.96
N GLN A 10 5.46 -2.81 5.46
CA GLN A 10 5.99 -2.09 4.32
C GLN A 10 6.27 -0.64 4.70
N LEU A 11 7.41 -0.13 4.27
CA LEU A 11 7.73 1.30 4.32
C LEU A 11 7.20 1.98 3.06
N ILE A 12 6.47 3.09 3.24
CA ILE A 12 5.85 3.86 2.17
C ILE A 12 6.30 5.31 2.24
N LYS A 13 6.64 5.91 1.10
CA LYS A 13 7.04 7.31 1.03
C LYS A 13 5.85 8.25 1.30
N PRO A 14 6.06 9.42 1.94
CA PRO A 14 5.03 10.43 2.17
C PRO A 14 4.27 10.84 0.91
N SER A 15 4.92 10.87 -0.25
CA SER A 15 4.28 11.21 -1.54
C SER A 15 3.16 10.25 -1.93
N ASP A 16 3.20 9.00 -1.47
CA ASP A 16 2.23 7.96 -1.82
C ASP A 16 1.14 7.77 -0.74
N ILE A 17 1.33 8.33 0.47
CA ILE A 17 0.41 8.14 1.61
C ILE A 17 -0.98 8.73 1.40
N ALA A 18 -1.10 9.76 0.55
CA ALA A 18 -2.33 10.53 0.38
C ALA A 18 -3.55 9.69 -0.06
N TYR A 19 -3.32 8.52 -0.67
CA TYR A 19 -4.38 7.65 -1.19
C TYR A 19 -4.46 6.31 -0.45
N LEU A 20 -3.69 6.14 0.63
CA LEU A 20 -3.65 4.92 1.43
C LEU A 20 -4.68 4.98 2.55
N TYR A 21 -5.45 3.91 2.69
CA TYR A 21 -6.41 3.76 3.79
C TYR A 21 -6.57 2.29 4.22
N PRO A 22 -6.89 2.04 5.51
CA PRO A 22 -7.17 0.69 5.98
C PRO A 22 -8.30 0.02 5.19
N GLY A 23 -8.13 -1.27 4.89
CA GLY A 23 -9.07 -2.08 4.12
C GLY A 23 -8.74 -2.18 2.62
N GLN A 24 -7.80 -1.38 2.10
CA GLN A 24 -7.33 -1.52 0.73
C GLN A 24 -6.74 -2.90 0.47
N LYS A 25 -7.01 -3.45 -0.72
CA LYS A 25 -6.43 -4.71 -1.18
C LYS A 25 -4.94 -4.51 -1.45
N ALA A 26 -4.15 -5.51 -1.09
CA ALA A 26 -2.73 -5.55 -1.37
C ALA A 26 -2.33 -6.95 -1.84
N ILE A 27 -1.26 -7.02 -2.63
CA ILE A 27 -0.64 -8.26 -3.07
C ILE A 27 0.76 -8.29 -2.47
N VAL A 28 1.05 -9.32 -1.68
CA VAL A 28 2.34 -9.54 -1.02
C VAL A 28 3.13 -10.57 -1.81
N LYS A 29 4.27 -10.16 -2.34
CA LYS A 29 5.17 -10.97 -3.18
C LYS A 29 6.42 -11.30 -2.39
N PHE A 30 6.67 -12.58 -2.11
CA PHE A 30 7.82 -13.01 -1.32
C PHE A 30 9.03 -13.22 -2.22
N THR A 31 10.18 -12.64 -1.90
CA THR A 31 11.38 -12.72 -2.76
C THR A 31 11.96 -14.13 -2.86
N ALA A 32 11.67 -14.99 -1.89
CA ALA A 32 12.08 -16.40 -1.88
C ALA A 32 11.33 -17.24 -2.95
N TYR A 33 10.23 -16.73 -3.51
CA TYR A 33 9.43 -17.42 -4.52
C TYR A 33 9.27 -16.53 -5.74
N ASP A 34 9.59 -17.05 -6.93
CA ASP A 34 9.38 -16.33 -8.18
C ASP A 34 7.88 -16.01 -8.37
N PHE A 35 7.55 -14.72 -8.41
CA PHE A 35 6.16 -14.27 -8.52
C PHE A 35 5.49 -14.74 -9.81
N ALA A 36 6.21 -14.86 -10.92
CA ALA A 36 5.63 -15.32 -12.19
C ALA A 36 5.24 -16.82 -12.13
N ILE A 37 5.90 -17.59 -11.27
CA ILE A 37 5.66 -19.03 -11.11
C ILE A 37 4.63 -19.31 -10.00
N TYR A 38 4.81 -18.69 -8.84
CA TYR A 38 4.07 -19.00 -7.61
C TYR A 38 2.99 -17.98 -7.27
N GLY A 39 3.00 -16.80 -7.90
CA GLY A 39 2.12 -15.69 -7.56
C GLY A 39 2.48 -15.03 -6.23
N GLY A 40 1.48 -14.41 -5.60
CA GLY A 40 1.62 -13.72 -4.32
C GLY A 40 0.40 -13.90 -3.45
N LEU A 41 0.52 -13.53 -2.18
CA LEU A 41 -0.59 -13.60 -1.23
C LEU A 41 -1.44 -12.36 -1.31
N THR A 42 -2.76 -12.55 -1.43
CA THR A 42 -3.70 -11.45 -1.26
C THR A 42 -3.78 -11.07 0.22
N GLY A 43 -3.90 -9.78 0.48
CA GLY A 43 -4.06 -9.25 1.81
C GLY A 43 -4.77 -7.90 1.81
N LYS A 44 -4.86 -7.32 3.00
CA LYS A 44 -5.45 -6.00 3.21
C LYS A 44 -4.59 -5.14 4.11
N VAL A 45 -4.55 -3.84 3.82
CA VAL A 45 -3.98 -2.84 4.72
C VAL A 45 -4.81 -2.85 6.01
N THR A 46 -4.15 -3.05 7.15
CA THR A 46 -4.80 -3.10 8.47
C THR A 46 -4.45 -1.91 9.34
N TYR A 47 -3.28 -1.31 9.10
CA TYR A 47 -2.78 -0.21 9.90
C TYR A 47 -1.83 0.63 9.07
N ILE A 48 -1.90 1.94 9.27
CA ILE A 48 -0.99 2.94 8.73
C ILE A 48 -0.51 3.72 9.95
N SER A 49 0.81 3.85 10.11
CA SER A 49 1.40 4.61 11.20
C SER A 49 1.01 6.08 11.12
N SER A 50 0.68 6.67 12.26
CA SER A 50 0.51 8.12 12.38
C SER A 50 1.85 8.86 12.36
N ASP A 51 2.92 8.14 12.73
CA ASP A 51 4.28 8.68 12.82
C ASP A 51 5.15 8.20 11.66
N THR A 52 6.13 9.01 11.30
CA THR A 52 7.12 8.71 10.28
C THR A 52 8.41 8.17 10.86
N ILE A 53 9.06 7.27 10.13
CA ILE A 53 10.40 6.74 10.41
C ILE A 53 11.38 7.39 9.43
N VAL A 54 12.56 7.75 9.90
CA VAL A 54 13.64 8.28 9.07
C VAL A 54 14.69 7.18 8.90
N ASP A 55 15.11 6.91 7.67
CA ASP A 55 16.21 5.96 7.41
C ASP A 55 17.59 6.61 7.60
N GLU A 56 18.66 5.83 7.40
CA GLU A 56 20.03 6.32 7.56
C GLU A 56 20.43 7.37 6.50
N GLU A 57 19.70 7.45 5.39
CA GLU A 57 19.89 8.41 4.31
C GLU A 57 19.11 9.73 4.56
N GLY A 58 18.30 9.78 5.62
CA GLY A 58 17.47 10.94 5.97
C GLY A 58 16.09 10.94 5.28
N GLU A 59 15.74 9.87 4.55
CA GLU A 59 14.47 9.74 3.88
C GLU A 59 13.38 9.32 4.87
N THR A 60 12.21 9.90 4.71
CA THR A 60 11.08 9.71 5.63
C THR A 60 10.09 8.70 5.07
N TYR A 61 9.56 7.80 5.91
CA TYR A 61 8.61 6.77 5.53
C TYR A 61 7.48 6.62 6.56
N TYR A 62 6.30 6.25 6.08
CA TYR A 62 5.21 5.74 6.90
C TYR A 62 5.26 4.22 6.96
N LEU A 63 5.05 3.65 8.15
CA LEU A 63 4.95 2.22 8.32
C LEU A 63 3.51 1.76 8.06
N VAL A 64 3.34 0.83 7.11
CA VAL A 64 2.05 0.24 6.77
C VAL A 64 2.07 -1.25 7.09
N ARG A 65 1.04 -1.76 7.77
CA ARG A 65 0.88 -3.18 8.06
C ARG A 65 -0.19 -3.80 7.18
N ILE A 66 0.19 -4.87 6.50
CA ILE A 66 -0.67 -5.65 5.62
C ILE A 66 -0.87 -7.01 6.25
N LYS A 67 -2.14 -7.43 6.33
CA LYS A 67 -2.50 -8.77 6.78
C LYS A 67 -2.86 -9.61 5.58
N THR A 68 -2.15 -10.72 5.37
CA THR A 68 -2.48 -11.67 4.32
C THR A 68 -3.67 -12.53 4.74
N ASP A 69 -4.43 -12.98 3.75
CA ASP A 69 -5.57 -13.87 3.98
C ASP A 69 -5.11 -15.29 4.34
N GLU A 70 -3.99 -15.72 3.76
CA GLU A 70 -3.33 -17.01 3.97
C GLU A 70 -1.86 -16.84 4.37
N ASN A 71 -1.21 -17.93 4.76
CA ASN A 71 0.22 -17.97 5.12
C ASN A 71 1.07 -18.83 4.17
N HIS A 72 0.52 -19.26 3.04
CA HIS A 72 1.17 -20.19 2.14
C HIS A 72 0.74 -19.95 0.70
N LEU A 73 1.64 -20.21 -0.24
CA LEU A 73 1.33 -20.24 -1.67
C LEU A 73 0.90 -21.65 -2.07
N VAL A 74 0.03 -21.75 -3.07
CA VAL A 74 -0.41 -23.03 -3.65
C VAL A 74 -0.07 -23.03 -5.12
N LYS A 75 0.73 -24.01 -5.54
CA LYS A 75 1.09 -24.22 -6.95
C LYS A 75 1.07 -25.71 -7.26
N ASP A 76 0.34 -26.08 -8.30
CA ASP A 76 0.22 -27.45 -8.80
C ASP A 76 -0.19 -28.45 -7.70
N GLY A 77 -1.11 -28.02 -6.81
CA GLY A 77 -1.59 -28.81 -5.68
C GLY A 77 -0.60 -28.91 -4.50
N LYS A 78 0.60 -28.36 -4.62
CA LYS A 78 1.60 -28.31 -3.55
C LYS A 78 1.52 -26.99 -2.78
N ARG A 79 1.65 -27.10 -1.46
CA ARG A 79 1.63 -25.98 -0.51
C ARG A 79 3.06 -25.55 -0.16
N TYR A 80 3.30 -24.25 -0.21
CA TYR A 80 4.58 -23.61 0.10
C TYR A 80 4.37 -22.64 1.25
N GLU A 81 4.77 -23.05 2.45
CA GLU A 81 4.65 -22.21 3.66
C GLU A 81 5.54 -20.97 3.56
N ILE A 82 4.98 -19.83 3.93
CA ILE A 82 5.74 -18.59 4.11
C ILE A 82 6.15 -18.48 5.57
N ILE A 83 7.44 -18.33 5.82
CA ILE A 83 8.02 -18.20 7.16
C ILE A 83 8.23 -16.71 7.48
N VAL A 84 8.04 -16.35 8.75
CA VAL A 84 8.32 -15.00 9.25
C VAL A 84 9.81 -14.68 9.05
N GLY A 85 10.11 -13.46 8.62
CA GLY A 85 11.48 -13.02 8.31
C GLY A 85 11.82 -13.08 6.82
N MET A 86 10.97 -13.67 5.98
CA MET A 86 11.10 -13.55 4.53
C MET A 86 10.89 -12.10 4.09
N VAL A 87 11.74 -11.65 3.16
CA VAL A 87 11.58 -10.35 2.51
C VAL A 87 10.41 -10.42 1.53
N ALA A 88 9.56 -9.40 1.55
CA ALA A 88 8.42 -9.31 0.67
C ALA A 88 8.30 -7.90 0.09
N ASN A 89 7.83 -7.83 -1.14
CA ASN A 89 7.40 -6.60 -1.80
C ASN A 89 5.87 -6.55 -1.76
N VAL A 90 5.31 -5.40 -1.42
CA VAL A 90 3.85 -5.24 -1.30
C VAL A 90 3.34 -4.24 -2.31
N ASP A 91 2.46 -4.71 -3.19
CA ASP A 91 1.74 -3.85 -4.12
C ASP A 91 0.37 -3.54 -3.53
N ILE A 92 0.14 -2.28 -3.16
CA ILE A 92 -1.14 -1.82 -2.62
C ILE A 92 -1.98 -1.28 -3.77
N VAL A 93 -3.21 -1.77 -3.90
CA VAL A 93 -4.17 -1.28 -4.90
C VAL A 93 -4.75 0.04 -4.42
N THR A 94 -4.05 1.12 -4.71
CA THR A 94 -4.57 2.48 -4.56
C THR A 94 -5.50 2.75 -5.75
N GLY A 95 -6.74 3.15 -5.47
CA GLY A 95 -7.78 3.36 -6.49
C GLY A 95 -7.28 4.26 -7.63
N LYS A 96 -7.80 4.03 -8.85
CA LYS A 96 -7.43 4.76 -10.07
C LYS A 96 -7.26 6.24 -9.79
N LYS A 97 -6.11 6.81 -10.15
CA LYS A 97 -5.99 8.25 -10.42
C LYS A 97 -7.07 8.62 -11.43
N THR A 98 -8.22 9.11 -10.98
CA THR A 98 -9.02 9.96 -11.86
C THR A 98 -8.22 11.23 -11.99
N VAL A 99 -7.51 11.36 -13.10
CA VAL A 99 -6.82 12.59 -13.55
C VAL A 99 -7.74 13.82 -13.44
N MET A 100 -9.06 13.59 -13.38
CA MET A 100 -10.11 14.56 -13.08
C MET A 100 -9.93 15.36 -11.78
N ASP A 101 -9.31 14.80 -10.73
CA ASP A 101 -9.09 15.53 -9.45
C ASP A 101 -7.96 16.58 -9.54
N PHE A 102 -7.09 16.50 -10.56
CA PHE A 102 -6.10 17.54 -10.83
C PHE A 102 -6.68 18.69 -11.67
N ILE A 103 -7.70 18.44 -12.49
CA ILE A 103 -8.27 19.44 -13.41
C ILE A 103 -9.23 20.41 -12.69
N LEU A 104 -9.80 20.05 -11.55
CA LEU A 104 -10.78 20.90 -10.85
C LEU A 104 -10.17 22.00 -9.96
N LYS A 105 -8.84 22.05 -9.78
CA LYS A 105 -8.21 23.05 -8.90
C LYS A 105 -8.17 24.52 -9.39
N PRO A 106 -8.25 24.90 -10.68
CA PRO A 106 -8.21 26.32 -11.04
C PRO A 106 -9.59 26.96 -11.28
N ILE A 107 -10.72 26.26 -11.11
CA ILE A 107 -12.03 26.85 -11.44
C ILE A 107 -12.62 27.67 -10.27
N LEU A 108 -12.22 27.39 -9.02
CA LEU A 108 -12.76 28.08 -7.85
C LEU A 108 -12.04 29.38 -7.49
N LYS A 109 -10.94 29.75 -8.17
CA LYS A 109 -10.17 30.98 -7.88
C LYS A 109 -10.56 32.22 -8.69
N VAL A 110 -11.56 32.16 -9.56
CA VAL A 110 -11.88 33.28 -10.47
C VAL A 110 -13.04 34.16 -9.97
N LYS A 111 -13.82 33.77 -8.95
CA LYS A 111 -15.08 34.48 -8.64
C LYS A 111 -15.07 35.53 -7.53
N GLN A 112 -13.92 35.95 -7.00
CA GLN A 112 -13.85 37.02 -5.98
C GLN A 112 -12.91 38.19 -6.32
N GLY A 113 -12.28 38.20 -7.50
CA GLY A 113 -11.46 39.33 -7.95
C GLY A 113 -12.19 40.40 -8.77
N ALA A 114 -13.47 40.20 -9.10
CA ALA A 114 -14.20 41.05 -10.06
C ALA A 114 -15.14 42.09 -9.41
N LEU A 115 -15.03 42.36 -8.11
CA LEU A 115 -15.66 43.52 -7.47
C LEU A 115 -14.63 44.39 -6.76
N ARG A 116 -13.85 45.15 -7.54
CA ARG A 116 -13.44 46.49 -7.17
C ARG A 116 -13.70 47.43 -8.35
N GLU A 117 -14.28 48.58 -8.01
CA GLU A 117 -14.39 49.84 -8.78
C GLU A 117 -15.50 49.91 -9.85
N ARG A 118 -16.64 50.51 -9.50
CA ARG A 118 -16.88 51.96 -9.42
C ARG A 118 -17.97 52.27 -8.41
#